data_AF-A0A2V6N9L3-F1
#
_entry.id   AF-A0A2V6N9L3-F1
#
_cell.length_a   1.000
_cell.length_b   1.000
_cell.length_c   1.000
_cell.angle_alpha   90.00
_cell.angle_beta   90.00
_cell.angle_gamma   90.00
#
_symmetry.space_group_name_H-M   'P 1'
#
loop_
_entity.id
_entity.type
_entity.pdbx_description
1 polymer ?
#
loop_
_entity_poly.entity_id
_entity_poly.type
_entity_poly.pdbx_seq_one_letter_code
_entity_poly.pdbx_strand_id
1 'polypeptide(L)'
;DYRQFFRLFYKAEDRAQATICLNEQHDLSFYYLRISSRSRTGIIWTTWNYPLSYGLKLTPQFRINRQRPDQSFWQLYQSHRAFLRKNNVQIDAIDPLDDERIEKEMERDLREQIAHNIDKGVLKQTPEGDVKYSWRGMIYLWCQFLLDLVRL
;
A
#
# COMPACT_ATOMS: atom_id res chain seq x y z
N ASP A 1 -10.43 -19.71 6.49
CA ASP A 1 -9.03 -19.25 6.43
C ASP A 1 -8.88 -17.89 5.77
N TYR A 2 -7.85 -17.14 6.18
CA TYR A 2 -7.47 -15.85 5.58
C TYR A 2 -6.28 -16.06 4.66
N ARG A 3 -6.35 -15.54 3.43
CA ARG A 3 -5.25 -15.64 2.47
C ARG A 3 -4.97 -14.28 1.83
N GLN A 4 -3.70 -13.88 1.84
CA GLN A 4 -3.21 -12.78 1.04
C GLN A 4 -2.28 -13.30 -0.05
N PHE A 5 -2.48 -12.82 -1.26
CA PHE A 5 -1.64 -13.12 -2.40
C PHE A 5 -1.14 -11.83 -3.04
N PHE A 6 0.17 -11.80 -3.31
CA PHE A 6 0.82 -10.70 -4.00
C PHE A 6 1.47 -11.23 -5.27
N ARG A 7 1.16 -10.61 -6.41
CA ARG A 7 1.89 -10.82 -7.65
C ARG A 7 2.64 -9.55 -8.01
N LEU A 8 3.96 -9.65 -8.10
CA LEU A 8 4.85 -8.53 -8.38
C LEU A 8 5.27 -8.52 -9.85
N PHE A 9 5.37 -7.32 -10.41
CA PHE A 9 5.88 -7.03 -11.73
C PHE A 9 6.78 -5.81 -11.65
N TYR A 10 7.81 -5.75 -12.48
CA TYR A 10 8.72 -4.62 -12.52
C TYR A 10 8.95 -4.14 -13.96
N LYS A 11 8.85 -2.83 -14.16
CA LYS A 11 9.16 -2.17 -15.44
C LYS A 11 10.44 -1.36 -15.26
N ALA A 12 11.56 -1.92 -15.73
CA ALA A 12 12.90 -1.35 -15.56
C ALA A 12 13.02 0.07 -16.14
N GLU A 13 12.41 0.32 -17.30
CA GLU A 13 12.44 1.63 -17.99
C GLU A 13 11.91 2.78 -17.12
N ASP A 14 10.89 2.53 -16.29
CA ASP A 14 10.29 3.55 -15.42
C ASP A 14 10.67 3.37 -13.95
N ARG A 15 11.43 2.32 -13.62
CA ARG A 15 11.71 1.88 -12.24
C ARG A 15 10.45 1.81 -11.39
N ALA A 16 9.41 1.21 -11.97
CA ALA A 16 8.09 1.09 -11.36
C ALA A 16 7.76 -0.37 -11.09
N GLN A 17 7.37 -0.66 -9.85
CA GLN A 17 6.82 -1.94 -9.42
C GLN A 17 5.30 -1.87 -9.53
N ALA A 18 4.69 -2.82 -10.23
CA ALA A 18 3.25 -3.05 -10.19
C ALA A 18 2.95 -4.30 -9.38
N THR A 19 1.90 -4.24 -8.57
CA THR A 19 1.48 -5.34 -7.70
C THR A 19 -0.01 -5.57 -7.84
N ILE A 20 -0.39 -6.84 -8.03
CA ILE A 20 -1.76 -7.31 -7.82
C ILE A 20 -1.83 -7.84 -6.39
N CYS A 21 -2.71 -7.24 -5.59
CA CYS A 21 -2.96 -7.65 -4.22
C CYS A 21 -4.35 -8.29 -4.16
N LEU A 22 -4.41 -9.57 -3.80
CA LEU A 22 -5.66 -10.31 -3.59
C LEU A 22 -5.79 -10.64 -2.10
N ASN A 23 -6.94 -10.30 -1.52
CA ASN A 23 -7.30 -10.65 -0.15
C ASN A 23 -8.53 -11.54 -0.20
N GLU A 24 -8.46 -12.68 0.45
CA GLU A 24 -9.54 -13.67 0.53
C GLU A 24 -9.83 -14.00 1.99
N GLN A 25 -11.09 -13.91 2.37
CA GLN A 25 -11.59 -14.27 3.69
C GLN A 25 -13.00 -14.85 3.57
N HIS A 26 -13.17 -16.15 3.85
CA HIS A 26 -14.44 -16.89 3.81
C HIS A 26 -15.43 -16.43 2.71
N ASP A 27 -16.30 -15.46 3.01
CA ASP A 27 -17.37 -14.99 2.13
C ASP A 27 -17.03 -13.74 1.31
N LEU A 28 -15.81 -13.21 1.42
CA LEU A 28 -15.36 -11.99 0.76
C LEU A 28 -13.96 -12.16 0.16
N SER A 29 -13.88 -11.96 -1.15
CA SER A 29 -12.61 -11.79 -1.85
C SER A 29 -12.62 -10.47 -2.62
N PHE A 30 -11.54 -9.71 -2.52
CA PHE A 30 -11.35 -8.51 -3.31
C PHE A 30 -9.89 -8.35 -3.71
N TYR A 31 -9.68 -7.70 -4.84
CA TYR A 31 -8.35 -7.36 -5.32
C TYR A 31 -8.20 -5.86 -5.52
N TYR A 32 -6.95 -5.42 -5.52
CA TYR A 32 -6.59 -4.08 -5.93
C TYR A 32 -5.21 -4.09 -6.56
N LEU A 33 -4.93 -3.04 -7.31
CA LEU A 33 -3.69 -2.79 -7.99
C LEU A 33 -2.93 -1.69 -7.27
N ARG A 34 -1.61 -1.88 -7.18
CA ARG A 34 -0.67 -0.92 -6.62
C ARG A 34 0.46 -0.72 -7.62
N ILE A 35 0.88 0.53 -7.79
CA ILE A 35 2.11 0.88 -8.51
C ILE A 35 2.97 1.69 -7.56
N SER A 36 4.23 1.31 -7.40
CA SER A 36 5.16 1.98 -6.51
C SER A 36 6.53 2.22 -7.12
N SER A 37 7.12 3.34 -6.72
CA SER A 37 8.50 3.70 -7.02
C SER A 37 9.18 4.18 -5.74
N ARG A 38 10.33 3.58 -5.43
CA ARG A 38 11.16 3.94 -4.27
C ARG A 38 12.25 4.90 -4.70
N SER A 39 12.27 6.09 -4.13
CA SER A 39 13.37 7.02 -4.32
C SER A 39 14.61 6.60 -3.52
N ARG A 40 15.79 7.04 -3.97
CA ARG A 40 17.08 6.88 -3.28
C ARG A 40 17.11 7.40 -1.85
N THR A 41 16.19 8.30 -1.50
CA THR A 41 16.03 8.85 -0.14
C THR A 41 15.13 7.99 0.74
N GLY A 42 14.63 6.86 0.23
CA GLY A 42 13.74 5.94 0.93
C GLY A 42 12.26 6.31 0.86
N ILE A 43 11.87 7.43 0.24
CA ILE A 43 10.45 7.79 0.06
C ILE A 43 9.82 6.83 -0.96
N ILE A 44 8.66 6.28 -0.61
CA ILE A 44 7.90 5.33 -1.40
C ILE A 44 6.67 6.03 -1.97
N TRP A 45 6.72 6.30 -3.27
CA TRP A 45 5.61 6.87 -4.02
C TRP A 45 4.68 5.73 -4.44
N THR A 46 3.44 5.72 -3.97
CA THR A 46 2.49 4.64 -4.24
C THR A 46 1.20 5.20 -4.82
N THR A 47 0.80 4.69 -5.98
CA THR A 47 -0.54 4.86 -6.54
C THR A 47 -1.30 3.55 -6.42
N TRP A 48 -2.55 3.58 -5.95
CA TRP A 48 -3.37 2.38 -5.86
C TRP A 48 -4.84 2.67 -6.14
N ASN A 49 -5.64 1.61 -6.32
CA ASN A 49 -7.09 1.70 -6.43
C ASN A 49 -7.80 0.92 -5.31
N TYR A 50 -7.19 0.89 -4.11
CA TYR A 50 -7.72 0.17 -2.95
C TYR A 50 -9.18 0.58 -2.65
N PRO A 51 -10.13 -0.37 -2.63
CA PRO A 51 -11.55 -0.06 -2.63
C PRO A 51 -12.10 0.36 -1.27
N LEU A 52 -11.37 0.10 -0.18
CA LEU A 52 -11.82 0.35 1.20
C LEU A 52 -11.02 1.47 1.87
N SER A 53 -11.48 1.89 3.05
CA SER A 53 -10.73 2.79 3.91
C SER A 53 -9.41 2.17 4.36
N TYR A 54 -8.38 3.00 4.51
CA TYR A 54 -7.09 2.51 4.99
C TYR A 54 -7.18 2.20 6.48
N GLY A 55 -7.22 0.90 6.81
CA GLY A 55 -7.40 0.44 8.19
C GLY A 55 -6.20 0.72 9.11
N LEU A 56 -5.08 1.14 8.53
CA LEU A 56 -3.83 1.42 9.22
C LEU A 56 -3.47 2.91 9.09
N LYS A 57 -2.48 3.36 9.85
CA LYS A 57 -1.80 4.64 9.64
C LYS A 57 -0.64 4.43 8.67
N LEU A 58 -0.49 5.34 7.72
CA LEU A 58 0.63 5.32 6.77
C LEU A 58 1.94 5.63 7.50
N THR A 59 3.00 4.89 7.17
CA THR A 59 4.34 5.22 7.66
C THR A 59 4.85 6.51 7.01
N PRO A 60 5.75 7.26 7.67
CA PRO A 60 6.22 8.57 7.17
C PRO A 60 6.90 8.52 5.80
N GLN A 61 7.41 7.36 5.36
CA GLN A 61 8.08 7.19 4.08
C GLN A 61 7.09 7.11 2.91
N PHE A 62 5.81 6.81 3.16
CA PHE A 62 4.82 6.65 2.08
C PHE A 62 4.27 8.00 1.61
N ARG A 63 4.12 8.12 0.30
CA ARG A 63 3.34 9.16 -0.38
C ARG A 63 2.28 8.45 -1.21
N ILE A 64 1.02 8.67 -0.88
CA ILE A 64 -0.10 7.95 -1.48
C ILE A 64 -0.84 8.83 -2.49
N ASN A 65 -1.10 8.26 -3.66
CA ASN A 65 -2.05 8.76 -4.63
C ASN A 65 -3.18 7.72 -4.80
N ARG A 66 -4.30 7.93 -4.11
CA ARG A 66 -5.45 7.03 -4.21
C ARG A 66 -6.28 7.36 -5.44
N GLN A 67 -6.51 6.36 -6.27
CA GLN A 67 -7.39 6.43 -7.44
C GLN A 67 -8.68 5.65 -7.20
N ARG A 68 -9.67 5.90 -8.06
CA ARG A 68 -10.95 5.19 -8.01
C ARG A 68 -10.80 3.74 -8.49
N PRO A 69 -11.60 2.81 -7.97
CA PRO A 69 -11.51 1.38 -8.31
C PRO A 69 -11.91 1.06 -9.76
N ASP A 70 -12.70 1.91 -10.41
CA ASP A 70 -13.21 1.75 -11.78
C ASP A 70 -12.19 2.11 -12.88
N GLN A 71 -11.01 2.61 -12.51
CA GLN A 71 -9.96 2.91 -13.48
C GLN A 71 -9.30 1.65 -14.02
N SER A 72 -9.03 1.66 -15.33
CA SER A 72 -8.18 0.65 -15.96
C SER A 72 -6.74 0.71 -15.41
N PHE A 73 -6.00 -0.39 -15.52
CA PHE A 73 -4.58 -0.42 -15.14
C PHE A 73 -3.76 0.65 -15.86
N TRP A 74 -4.07 0.91 -17.14
CA TRP A 74 -3.38 1.95 -17.90
C TRP A 74 -3.60 3.34 -17.30
N GLN A 75 -4.84 3.66 -16.92
CA GLN A 75 -5.15 4.93 -16.25
C GLN A 75 -4.44 5.04 -14.89
N LEU A 76 -4.39 3.94 -14.12
CA LEU A 76 -3.67 3.89 -12.85
C LEU A 76 -2.17 4.17 -13.03
N TYR A 77 -1.57 3.57 -14.05
CA TYR A 77 -0.17 3.75 -14.41
C TYR A 77 0.14 5.17 -14.90
N GLN A 78 -0.70 5.75 -15.75
CA GLN A 78 -0.57 7.16 -16.15
C GLN A 78 -0.72 8.11 -14.94
N SER A 79 -1.64 7.82 -14.03
CA SER A 79 -1.81 8.57 -12.78
C SER A 79 -0.56 8.48 -11.89
N HIS A 80 0.10 7.31 -11.84
CA HIS A 80 1.37 7.16 -11.13
C HIS A 80 2.49 8.02 -11.73
N ARG A 81 2.67 8.01 -13.05
CA ARG A 81 3.65 8.87 -13.73
C ARG A 81 3.36 10.35 -13.51
N ALA A 82 2.09 10.74 -13.60
CA ALA A 82 1.67 12.11 -13.31
C ALA A 82 1.95 12.51 -11.86
N PHE A 83 1.75 11.59 -10.91
CA PHE A 83 2.05 11.80 -9.50
C PHE A 83 3.54 12.02 -9.24
N LEU A 84 4.42 11.20 -9.83
CA LEU A 84 5.87 11.40 -9.75
C LEU A 84 6.28 12.77 -10.32
N ARG A 85 5.80 13.09 -11.54
CA ARG A 85 6.09 14.37 -12.20
C ARG A 85 5.61 15.57 -11.39
N LYS A 86 4.40 15.52 -10.84
CA LYS A 86 3.84 16.60 -10.00
C LYS A 86 4.71 16.88 -8.76
N ASN A 87 5.44 15.88 -8.29
CA ASN A 87 6.33 16.00 -7.13
C ASN A 87 7.82 16.11 -7.52
N ASN A 88 8.12 16.39 -8.79
CA ASN A 88 9.49 16.52 -9.32
C ASN A 88 10.37 15.28 -9.09
N VAL A 89 9.77 14.09 -9.04
CA VAL A 89 10.50 12.83 -8.91
C VAL A 89 10.92 12.37 -10.29
N GLN A 90 12.21 12.48 -10.56
CA GLN A 90 12.83 12.02 -11.80
C GLN A 90 13.20 10.52 -11.69
N ILE A 91 13.30 9.83 -12.82
CA ILE A 91 13.54 8.37 -12.85
C ILE A 91 14.92 8.01 -12.28
N ASP A 92 15.92 8.84 -12.51
CA ASP A 92 17.27 8.68 -11.97
C ASP A 92 17.32 8.74 -10.44
N ALA A 93 16.39 9.46 -9.82
CA ALA A 93 16.18 9.52 -8.38
C ALA A 93 15.45 8.31 -7.80
N ILE A 94 14.91 7.41 -8.63
CA ILE A 94 14.26 6.16 -8.23
C ILE A 94 15.30 5.05 -8.21
N ASP A 95 15.34 4.23 -7.17
CA ASP A 95 16.23 3.08 -7.09
C ASP A 95 15.80 2.00 -8.09
N PRO A 96 16.72 1.44 -8.88
CA PRO A 96 16.42 0.26 -9.67
C PRO A 96 16.21 -0.94 -8.74
N LEU A 97 15.21 -1.75 -9.08
CA LEU A 97 14.93 -3.04 -8.46
C LEU A 97 15.37 -4.17 -9.38
N ASP A 98 15.78 -5.27 -8.75
CA ASP A 98 15.93 -6.58 -9.37
C ASP A 98 14.90 -7.55 -8.76
N ASP A 99 14.78 -8.73 -9.36
CA ASP A 99 13.78 -9.74 -9.00
C ASP A 99 13.96 -10.29 -7.58
N GLU A 100 15.18 -10.27 -7.03
CA GLU A 100 15.44 -10.75 -5.66
C GLU A 100 15.14 -9.68 -4.61
N ARG A 101 15.37 -8.41 -4.96
CA ARG A 101 15.14 -7.27 -4.06
C ARG A 101 13.67 -6.89 -3.98
N ILE A 102 12.90 -7.06 -5.05
CA ILE A 102 11.50 -6.63 -5.09
C ILE A 102 10.62 -7.31 -4.04
N GLU A 103 10.87 -8.60 -3.78
CA GLU A 103 10.16 -9.37 -2.75
C GLU A 103 10.57 -8.93 -1.35
N LYS A 104 11.89 -8.88 -1.09
CA LYS A 104 12.45 -8.47 0.21
C LYS A 104 12.01 -7.05 0.59
N GLU A 105 11.96 -6.15 -0.38
CA GLU A 105 11.51 -4.79 -0.18
C GLU A 105 10.01 -4.70 0.12
N MET A 106 9.18 -5.50 -0.54
CA MET A 106 7.75 -5.58 -0.20
C MET A 106 7.54 -6.15 1.21
N GLU A 107 8.27 -7.21 1.58
CA GLU A 107 8.17 -7.81 2.91
C GLU A 107 8.59 -6.82 4.00
N ARG A 108 9.69 -6.08 3.77
CA ARG A 108 10.14 -5.01 4.66
C ARG A 108 9.04 -3.95 4.85
N ASP A 109 8.42 -3.50 3.76
CA ASP A 109 7.36 -2.48 3.82
C ASP A 109 6.16 -2.93 4.65
N LEU A 110 5.76 -4.19 4.50
CA LEU A 110 4.66 -4.79 5.29
C LEU A 110 5.03 -4.84 6.78
N ARG A 111 6.26 -5.30 7.10
CA ARG A 111 6.76 -5.35 8.48
C ARG A 111 6.83 -3.96 9.12
N GLU A 112 7.33 -2.96 8.39
CA GLU A 112 7.41 -1.57 8.87
C GLU A 112 6.03 -0.95 9.09
N GLN A 113 5.05 -1.21 8.20
CA GLN A 113 3.67 -0.78 8.38
C GLN A 113 3.04 -1.37 9.65
N ILE A 114 3.25 -2.67 9.90
CA ILE A 114 2.76 -3.33 11.11
C ILE A 114 3.42 -2.72 12.36
N ALA A 115 4.74 -2.63 12.38
CA ALA A 115 5.50 -2.10 13.52
C ALA A 115 5.10 -0.66 13.86
N HIS A 116 4.97 0.20 12.84
CA HIS A 116 4.50 1.57 13.01
C HIS A 116 3.09 1.64 13.61
N ASN A 117 2.18 0.77 13.19
CA ASN A 117 0.82 0.77 13.70
C ASN A 117 0.69 0.19 15.11
N ILE A 118 1.62 -0.69 15.51
CA ILE A 118 1.78 -1.10 16.91
C ILE A 118 2.27 0.09 17.74
N ASP A 119 3.31 0.79 17.30
CA ASP A 119 3.84 2.01 17.97
C ASP A 119 2.76 3.09 18.13
N LYS A 120 1.95 3.32 17.10
CA LYS A 120 0.82 4.26 17.15
C LYS A 120 -0.41 3.75 17.90
N GLY A 121 -0.34 2.54 18.45
CA GLY A 121 -1.40 1.91 19.23
C GLY A 121 -2.67 1.59 18.43
N VAL A 122 -2.59 1.53 17.10
CA VAL A 122 -3.69 1.08 16.24
C VAL A 122 -3.79 -0.44 16.30
N LEU A 123 -2.63 -1.10 16.23
CA LEU A 123 -2.50 -2.54 16.36
C LEU A 123 -1.89 -2.91 17.72
N LYS A 124 -2.07 -4.17 18.13
CA LYS A 124 -1.39 -4.79 19.27
C LYS A 124 -1.04 -6.24 18.93
N GLN A 125 0.09 -6.71 19.47
CA GLN A 125 0.46 -8.12 19.37
C GLN A 125 -0.41 -8.98 20.29
N THR A 126 -0.69 -10.21 19.87
CA THR A 126 -1.27 -11.25 20.69
C THR A 126 -0.16 -12.08 21.35
N PRO A 127 -0.46 -12.81 22.45
CA PRO A 127 0.50 -13.73 23.04
C PRO A 127 0.99 -14.83 22.07
N GLU A 128 0.20 -15.14 21.04
CA GLU A 128 0.48 -16.15 20.01
C GLU A 128 1.37 -15.62 18.88
N GLY A 129 1.72 -14.32 18.88
CA GLY A 129 2.56 -13.69 17.85
C GLY A 129 1.78 -13.03 16.70
N ASP A 130 0.47 -13.18 16.67
CA ASP A 130 -0.41 -12.50 15.71
C ASP A 130 -0.60 -11.02 16.05
N VAL A 131 -1.22 -10.28 15.14
CA VAL A 131 -1.52 -8.87 15.31
C VAL A 131 -3.02 -8.63 15.15
N LYS A 132 -3.60 -7.86 16.08
CA LYS A 132 -5.01 -7.46 16.02
C LYS A 132 -5.19 -5.98 16.33
N TYR A 133 -6.35 -5.44 15.97
CA TYR A 133 -6.70 -4.07 16.35
C TYR A 133 -6.77 -3.92 17.87
N SER A 134 -6.23 -2.81 18.37
CA SER A 134 -6.43 -2.37 19.74
C SER A 134 -7.81 -1.71 19.86
N TRP A 135 -8.28 -1.43 21.09
CA TRP A 135 -9.49 -0.62 21.29
C TRP A 135 -9.41 0.76 20.61
N ARG A 136 -8.24 1.40 20.69
CA ARG A 136 -7.97 2.68 20.00
C ARG A 136 -7.97 2.50 18.48
N GLY A 137 -7.47 1.36 18.00
CA GLY A 137 -7.54 0.95 16.60
C GLY A 137 -8.98 0.77 16.11
N MET A 138 -9.84 0.14 16.91
CA MET A 138 -11.26 -0.03 16.58
C MET A 138 -11.99 1.31 16.44
N ILE A 139 -11.74 2.26 17.36
CA ILE A 139 -12.26 3.63 17.24
C ILE A 139 -11.74 4.30 15.98
N TYR A 140 -10.43 4.19 15.70
CA TYR A 140 -9.82 4.73 14.50
C TYR A 140 -10.47 4.18 13.22
N LEU A 141 -10.66 2.86 13.14
CA LEU A 141 -11.33 2.20 12.01
C LEU A 141 -12.75 2.69 11.81
N TRP A 142 -13.51 2.80 12.90
CA TRP A 142 -14.89 3.29 12.83
C TRP A 142 -14.95 4.72 12.27
N CYS A 143 -14.05 5.60 12.69
CA CYS A 143 -13.95 6.94 12.12
C CYS A 143 -13.57 6.91 10.62
N GLN A 144 -12.65 6.04 10.19
CA GLN A 144 -12.32 5.90 8.77
C GLN A 144 -13.53 5.43 7.95
N PHE A 145 -14.28 4.46 8.46
CA PHE A 145 -15.50 3.98 7.83
C PHE A 145 -16.54 5.09 7.66
N LEU A 146 -16.77 5.91 8.69
CA LEU A 146 -17.67 7.07 8.58
C LEU A 146 -17.20 8.09 7.55
N LEU A 147 -15.90 8.37 7.47
CA LEU A 147 -15.36 9.28 6.46
C LEU A 147 -15.57 8.75 5.04
N ASP A 148 -15.50 7.43 4.84
CA ASP A 148 -15.76 6.84 3.53
C ASP A 148 -17.25 6.88 3.16
N LEU A 149 -18.17 6.78 4.12
CA LEU A 149 -19.60 6.99 3.86
C LEU A 149 -19.92 8.39 3.34
N VAL A 150 -19.17 9.40 3.78
CA VAL A 150 -19.32 10.80 3.32
C VAL A 150 -18.62 11.05 1.98
N ARG A 151 -17.69 10.18 1.58
CA ARG A 151 -16.94 10.28 0.31
C ARG A 151 -17.59 9.52 -0.85
N LEU A 152 -18.58 8.68 -0.56
CA LEU A 152 -19.47 8.04 -1.54
C LEU A 152 -20.46 9.07 -2.13
#